data_AF-A0A2E7MX89-F1
#
_entry.id   AF-A0A2E7MX89-F1
#
_cell.length_a   1.000
_cell.length_b   1.000
_cell.length_c   1.000
_cell.angle_alpha   90.00
_cell.angle_beta   90.00
_cell.angle_gamma   90.00
#
_symmetry.space_group_name_H-M   'P 1'
#
loop_
_entity.id
_entity.type
_entity.pdbx_description
1 polymer ?
#
loop_
_entity_poly.entity_id
_entity_poly.type
_entity_poly.pdbx_seq_one_letter_code
_entity_poly.pdbx_strand_id
1 'polypeptide(L)'
;MIKKHYYSWQDIEKMCTEIVTTMYTSKFTPDYIVGITRGGNIPATIISNMTGIPCEAIKVSLRDDSKLESNNWMAEDAFGVVPLNELEVYKSRFDPHKRKKILIVDDINDTGTTFNWIIEDWQSGCFSNEKDVWDVVWGNTVKFAVLTENLASNFDHVNFYAHEINKAEDDVWLVYPWENVGKYE
;
A
#
# COMPACT_ATOMS: atom_id res chain seq x y z
N MET A 1 5.52 11.40 -29.56
CA MET A 1 4.28 11.20 -28.77
C MET A 1 4.54 10.03 -27.85
N ILE A 2 4.35 10.19 -26.54
CA ILE A 2 4.50 9.08 -25.58
C ILE A 2 3.33 8.10 -25.80
N LYS A 3 3.63 6.79 -25.82
CA LYS A 3 2.63 5.74 -25.95
C LYS A 3 1.71 5.77 -24.73
N LYS A 4 0.40 5.67 -24.92
CA LYS A 4 -0.57 5.67 -23.82
C LYS A 4 -1.30 4.33 -23.75
N HIS A 5 -1.45 3.81 -22.54
CA HIS A 5 -2.31 2.67 -22.23
C HIS A 5 -3.49 3.16 -21.40
N TYR A 6 -4.72 2.88 -21.84
CA TYR A 6 -5.93 3.36 -21.20
C TYR A 6 -6.66 2.20 -20.55
N TYR A 7 -6.98 2.34 -19.26
CA TYR A 7 -7.81 1.39 -18.54
C TYR A 7 -9.27 1.85 -18.51
N SER A 8 -10.17 0.89 -18.70
CA SER A 8 -11.60 1.04 -18.42
C SER A 8 -11.91 0.72 -16.96
N TRP A 9 -13.10 1.12 -16.48
CA TRP A 9 -13.56 0.70 -15.15
C TRP A 9 -13.66 -0.83 -15.00
N GLN A 10 -14.02 -1.52 -16.09
CA GLN A 10 -14.06 -2.99 -16.13
C GLN A 10 -12.66 -3.60 -15.94
N ASP A 11 -11.62 -2.96 -16.49
CA ASP A 11 -10.24 -3.39 -16.25
C ASP A 11 -9.89 -3.25 -14.75
N ILE A 12 -10.25 -2.12 -14.13
CA ILE A 12 -10.01 -1.89 -12.69
C ILE A 12 -10.70 -2.95 -11.82
N GLU A 13 -11.97 -3.26 -12.09
CA GLU A 13 -12.72 -4.28 -11.37
C GLU A 13 -12.06 -5.66 -11.49
N LYS A 14 -11.61 -6.02 -12.69
CA LYS A 14 -10.90 -7.28 -12.95
C LYS A 14 -9.56 -7.33 -12.22
N MET A 15 -8.78 -6.25 -12.28
CA MET A 15 -7.48 -6.14 -11.61
C MET A 15 -7.64 -6.25 -10.08
N CYS A 16 -8.66 -5.60 -9.49
CA CYS A 16 -8.97 -5.75 -8.07
C CYS A 16 -9.36 -7.21 -7.72
N THR A 17 -10.13 -7.87 -8.58
CA THR A 17 -10.50 -9.29 -8.39
C THR A 17 -9.27 -10.20 -8.42
N GLU A 18 -8.31 -9.94 -9.30
CA GLU A 18 -7.04 -10.67 -9.38
C GLU A 18 -6.17 -10.44 -8.13
N ILE A 19 -6.07 -9.20 -7.65
CA ILE A 19 -5.39 -8.88 -6.39
C ILE A 19 -6.04 -9.63 -5.20
N VAL A 20 -7.38 -9.61 -5.10
CA VAL A 20 -8.09 -10.35 -4.03
C VAL A 20 -7.83 -11.85 -4.11
N THR A 21 -7.86 -12.41 -5.32
CA THR A 21 -7.64 -13.83 -5.56
C THR A 21 -6.23 -14.26 -5.17
N THR A 22 -5.21 -13.50 -5.60
CA THR A 22 -3.80 -13.76 -5.29
C THR A 22 -3.52 -13.57 -3.79
N MET A 23 -4.10 -12.53 -3.18
CA MET A 23 -4.04 -12.28 -1.75
C MET A 23 -4.53 -13.48 -0.94
N TYR A 24 -5.74 -13.99 -1.20
CA TYR A 24 -6.27 -15.14 -0.49
C TYR A 24 -5.55 -16.44 -0.81
N THR A 25 -5.08 -16.64 -2.05
CA THR A 25 -4.26 -17.80 -2.44
C THR A 25 -2.95 -17.83 -1.65
N SER A 26 -2.37 -16.66 -1.35
CA SER A 26 -1.19 -16.53 -0.49
C SER A 26 -1.48 -16.73 1.00
N LYS A 27 -2.73 -17.02 1.39
CA LYS A 27 -3.22 -17.15 2.77
C LYS A 27 -3.00 -15.88 3.60
N PHE A 28 -3.04 -14.72 2.94
CA PHE A 28 -3.02 -13.42 3.59
C PHE A 28 -4.45 -12.90 3.72
N THR A 29 -4.78 -12.43 4.92
CA THR A 29 -6.06 -11.77 5.22
C THR A 29 -5.74 -10.60 6.13
N PRO A 30 -5.76 -9.37 5.60
CA PRO A 30 -5.44 -8.18 6.39
C PRO A 30 -6.53 -7.90 7.42
N ASP A 31 -6.13 -7.34 8.57
CA ASP A 31 -7.03 -6.74 9.54
C ASP A 31 -7.69 -5.49 8.96
N TYR A 32 -6.96 -4.70 8.16
CA TYR A 32 -7.48 -3.55 7.41
C TYR A 32 -6.66 -3.25 6.15
N ILE A 33 -7.31 -2.53 5.22
CA ILE A 33 -6.74 -2.06 3.96
C ILE A 33 -6.43 -0.57 4.11
N VAL A 34 -5.33 -0.10 3.53
CA VAL A 34 -4.94 1.31 3.50
C VAL A 34 -4.83 1.76 2.05
N GLY A 35 -5.73 2.64 1.62
CA GLY A 35 -5.62 3.33 0.33
C GLY A 35 -4.63 4.49 0.41
N ILE A 36 -3.69 4.56 -0.53
CA ILE A 36 -2.85 5.75 -0.69
C ILE A 36 -3.64 6.81 -1.46
N THR A 37 -3.81 7.98 -0.83
CA THR A 37 -4.52 9.09 -1.44
C THR A 37 -3.66 9.72 -2.53
N ARG A 38 -4.13 9.88 -3.77
CA ARG A 38 -5.51 9.68 -4.25
C ARG A 38 -5.75 8.36 -4.99
N GLY A 39 -4.77 7.90 -5.77
CA GLY A 39 -4.92 6.79 -6.72
C GLY A 39 -5.35 5.49 -6.06
N GLY A 40 -4.61 5.09 -5.02
CA GLY A 40 -4.88 3.91 -4.21
C GLY A 40 -6.23 3.83 -3.50
N ASN A 41 -6.90 4.96 -3.23
CA ASN A 41 -8.21 4.93 -2.55
C ASN A 41 -9.28 4.20 -3.35
N ILE A 42 -9.22 4.27 -4.68
CA ILE A 42 -10.20 3.65 -5.57
C ILE A 42 -10.08 2.11 -5.52
N PRO A 43 -8.92 1.49 -5.83
CA PRO A 43 -8.76 0.05 -5.68
C PRO A 43 -8.94 -0.40 -4.23
N ALA A 44 -8.48 0.35 -3.22
CA ALA A 44 -8.69 0.02 -1.81
C ALA A 44 -10.19 -0.10 -1.45
N THR A 45 -11.00 0.85 -1.92
CA THR A 45 -12.46 0.83 -1.70
C THR A 45 -13.12 -0.36 -2.38
N ILE A 46 -12.72 -0.68 -3.61
CA ILE A 46 -13.26 -1.85 -4.35
C ILE A 46 -12.91 -3.14 -3.61
N ILE A 47 -11.63 -3.32 -3.25
CA ILE A 47 -11.14 -4.50 -2.52
C ILE A 47 -11.84 -4.63 -1.16
N SER A 48 -12.02 -3.53 -0.43
CA SER A 48 -12.75 -3.51 0.84
C SER A 48 -14.19 -3.99 0.67
N ASN A 49 -14.92 -3.50 -0.34
CA ASN A 49 -16.29 -3.96 -0.61
C ASN A 49 -16.35 -5.43 -1.04
N MET A 50 -15.38 -5.91 -1.82
CA MET A 50 -15.30 -7.32 -2.23
C MET A 50 -15.05 -8.27 -1.06
N THR A 51 -14.32 -7.81 -0.04
CA THR A 51 -13.80 -8.67 1.04
C THR A 51 -14.51 -8.48 2.38
N GLY A 52 -15.20 -7.35 2.58
CA GLY A 52 -15.75 -6.93 3.87
C GLY A 52 -14.70 -6.45 4.88
N ILE A 53 -13.44 -6.30 4.46
CA ILE A 53 -12.34 -5.84 5.31
C ILE A 53 -12.39 -4.31 5.43
N PRO A 54 -12.24 -3.72 6.64
CA PRO A 54 -12.29 -2.27 6.81
C PRO A 54 -11.18 -1.55 6.01
N CYS A 55 -11.48 -0.34 5.58
CA CYS A 55 -10.61 0.47 4.74
C CYS A 55 -10.29 1.81 5.41
N GLU A 56 -9.01 2.12 5.49
CA GLU A 56 -8.43 3.37 5.96
C GLU A 56 -7.71 4.06 4.80
N ALA A 57 -7.23 5.28 5.02
CA ALA A 57 -6.46 6.03 4.02
C ALA A 57 -5.24 6.70 4.62
N ILE A 58 -4.19 6.85 3.81
CA ILE A 58 -3.00 7.65 4.13
C ILE A 58 -2.71 8.60 2.98
N LYS A 59 -2.38 9.85 3.31
CA LYS A 59 -1.97 10.83 2.31
C LYS A 59 -0.44 10.89 2.18
N VAL A 60 0.06 10.40 1.04
CA VAL A 60 1.45 10.53 0.63
C VAL A 60 1.48 11.21 -0.73
N SER A 61 2.09 12.39 -0.81
CA SER A 61 2.17 13.17 -2.04
C SER A 61 3.52 13.89 -2.10
N LEU A 62 4.44 13.28 -2.84
CA LEU A 62 5.84 13.67 -2.92
C LEU A 62 6.14 14.62 -4.10
N ARG A 63 5.17 14.82 -5.00
CA ARG A 63 5.35 15.63 -6.22
C ARG A 63 5.03 17.11 -6.01
N ASP A 64 4.15 17.40 -5.06
CA ASP A 64 3.74 18.76 -4.69
C ASP A 64 4.13 19.01 -3.23
N ASP A 65 4.37 20.27 -2.84
CA ASP A 65 4.68 20.79 -1.48
C ASP A 65 3.52 20.58 -0.47
N SER A 66 2.88 19.43 -0.59
CA SER A 66 1.65 19.03 0.05
C SER A 66 1.94 18.35 1.39
N LYS A 67 0.95 18.43 2.29
CA LYS A 67 1.03 17.77 3.59
C LYS A 67 1.09 16.26 3.40
N LEU A 68 2.17 15.66 3.90
CA LEU A 68 2.33 14.23 4.11
C LEU A 68 1.72 13.86 5.46
N GLU A 69 1.04 12.72 5.52
CA GLU A 69 0.51 12.16 6.75
C GLU A 69 1.36 10.97 7.16
N SER A 70 1.99 11.07 8.33
CA SER A 70 2.76 9.97 8.90
C SER A 70 1.85 8.85 9.44
N ASN A 71 0.70 9.23 10.03
CA ASN A 71 -0.25 8.29 10.64
C ASN A 71 0.43 7.27 11.57
N ASN A 72 1.23 7.75 12.53
CA ASN A 72 2.01 6.94 13.48
C ASN A 72 1.26 5.75 14.09
N TRP A 73 -0.04 5.85 14.31
CA TRP A 73 -0.84 4.75 14.86
C TRP A 73 -0.85 3.51 13.93
N MET A 74 -0.78 3.67 12.61
CA MET A 74 -0.66 2.55 11.66
C MET A 74 0.71 1.87 11.77
N ALA A 75 1.78 2.66 12.00
CA ALA A 75 3.11 2.12 12.28
C ALA A 75 3.14 1.34 13.61
N GLU A 76 2.44 1.85 14.64
CA GLU A 76 2.29 1.17 15.94
C GLU A 76 1.53 -0.16 15.80
N ASP A 77 0.44 -0.19 15.02
CA ASP A 77 -0.31 -1.39 14.67
C ASP A 77 0.54 -2.42 13.91
N ALA A 78 1.30 -1.96 12.92
CA ALA A 78 2.21 -2.79 12.13
C ALA A 78 3.29 -3.42 12.99
N PHE A 79 3.88 -2.63 13.90
CA PHE A 79 4.96 -3.05 14.77
C PHE A 79 4.49 -3.99 15.90
N GLY A 80 3.24 -3.82 16.33
CA GLY A 80 2.63 -4.56 17.44
C GLY A 80 2.91 -3.90 18.79
N VAL A 81 2.82 -2.57 18.84
CA VAL A 81 3.03 -1.79 20.07
C VAL A 81 2.00 -2.18 21.13
N VAL A 82 2.49 -2.38 22.36
CA VAL A 82 1.62 -2.68 23.51
C VAL A 82 1.12 -1.34 24.09
N PRO A 83 -0.20 -1.14 24.20
CA PRO A 83 -0.76 0.05 24.83
C PRO A 83 -0.26 0.24 26.26
N LEU A 84 -0.09 1.51 26.68
CA LEU A 84 0.46 1.84 28.00
C LEU A 84 -0.28 1.17 29.17
N ASN A 85 -1.60 1.03 29.06
CA ASN A 85 -2.46 0.38 30.07
C ASN A 85 -2.30 -1.15 30.13
N GLU A 86 -1.61 -1.77 29.17
CA GLU A 86 -1.36 -3.21 29.13
C GLU A 86 0.10 -3.57 29.46
N LEU A 87 0.99 -2.58 29.63
CA LEU A 87 2.42 -2.80 29.87
C LEU A 87 2.71 -3.63 31.13
N GLU A 88 1.91 -3.50 32.19
CA GLU A 88 2.10 -4.30 33.41
C GLU A 88 1.89 -5.80 33.17
N VAL A 89 1.03 -6.15 32.20
CA VAL A 89 0.70 -7.53 31.84
C VAL A 89 1.76 -8.10 30.89
N TYR A 90 2.09 -7.37 29.82
CA TYR A 90 3.02 -7.85 28.78
C TYR A 90 4.49 -7.73 29.19
N LYS A 91 4.82 -6.77 30.07
CA LYS A 91 6.20 -6.45 30.50
C LYS A 91 7.16 -6.15 29.34
N SER A 92 6.61 -5.81 28.17
CA SER A 92 7.31 -5.42 26.95
C SER A 92 6.57 -4.26 26.30
N ARG A 93 7.29 -3.41 25.57
CA ARG A 93 6.72 -2.26 24.83
C ARG A 93 6.03 -2.69 23.52
N PHE A 94 6.29 -3.90 23.06
CA PHE A 94 5.71 -4.47 21.84
C PHE A 94 5.61 -5.99 21.96
N ASP A 95 4.68 -6.59 21.23
CA ASP A 95 4.45 -8.03 21.17
C ASP A 95 4.10 -8.44 19.72
N PRO A 96 4.81 -9.42 19.13
CA PRO A 96 4.47 -9.94 17.79
C PRO A 96 3.00 -10.37 17.63
N HIS A 97 2.33 -10.84 18.68
CA HIS A 97 0.91 -11.22 18.66
C HIS A 97 -0.05 -10.04 18.56
N LYS A 98 0.43 -8.81 18.80
CA LYS A 98 -0.35 -7.57 18.63
C LYS A 98 -0.24 -6.99 17.22
N ARG A 99 0.68 -7.48 16.39
CA ARG A 99 0.87 -6.98 15.01
C ARG A 99 -0.38 -7.18 14.18
N LYS A 100 -0.83 -6.09 13.57
CA LYS A 100 -1.90 -6.11 12.57
C LYS A 100 -1.34 -6.51 11.22
N LYS A 101 -2.15 -7.27 10.47
CA LYS A 101 -1.93 -7.50 9.06
C LYS A 101 -2.52 -6.34 8.28
N ILE A 102 -1.71 -5.67 7.48
CA ILE A 102 -2.12 -4.45 6.77
C ILE A 102 -1.86 -4.65 5.29
N LEU A 103 -2.85 -4.32 4.45
CA LEU A 103 -2.67 -4.25 3.01
C LEU A 103 -2.62 -2.79 2.57
N ILE A 104 -1.45 -2.32 2.16
CA ILE A 104 -1.27 -0.99 1.59
C ILE A 104 -1.52 -1.08 0.08
N VAL A 105 -2.39 -0.21 -0.45
CA VAL A 105 -2.85 -0.25 -1.84
C VAL A 105 -2.58 1.07 -2.53
N ASP A 106 -1.93 1.02 -3.70
CA ASP A 106 -1.85 2.14 -4.64
C ASP A 106 -2.34 1.74 -6.04
N ASP A 107 -2.47 2.70 -6.95
CA ASP A 107 -2.75 2.38 -8.35
C ASP A 107 -1.49 1.89 -9.10
N ILE A 108 -0.32 2.49 -8.86
CA ILE A 108 0.94 2.11 -9.50
C ILE A 108 2.14 2.15 -8.57
N ASN A 109 3.00 1.14 -8.66
CA ASN A 109 4.39 1.26 -8.21
C ASN A 109 5.25 1.81 -9.37
N ASP A 110 5.35 3.13 -9.53
CA ASP A 110 6.06 3.73 -10.69
C ASP A 110 7.58 3.74 -10.48
N THR A 111 8.04 4.50 -9.47
CA THR A 111 9.46 4.63 -9.12
C THR A 111 9.81 3.96 -7.79
N GLY A 112 8.80 3.57 -7.01
CA GLY A 112 8.96 3.05 -5.65
C GLY A 112 9.08 4.12 -4.57
N THR A 113 9.12 5.41 -4.94
CA THR A 113 9.37 6.50 -3.99
C THR A 113 8.29 6.61 -2.91
N THR A 114 7.00 6.45 -3.26
CA THR A 114 5.88 6.49 -2.31
C THR A 114 6.02 5.40 -1.24
N PHE A 115 6.27 4.16 -1.66
CA PHE A 115 6.37 3.04 -0.72
C PHE A 115 7.64 3.09 0.13
N ASN A 116 8.78 3.48 -0.46
CA ASN A 116 10.01 3.72 0.30
C ASN A 116 9.81 4.80 1.37
N TRP A 117 9.09 5.88 1.04
CA TRP A 117 8.76 6.91 2.02
C TRP A 117 7.93 6.37 3.18
N ILE A 118 6.92 5.52 2.91
CA ILE A 118 6.11 4.91 3.97
C ILE A 118 6.98 4.03 4.88
N ILE A 119 7.87 3.22 4.30
CA ILE A 119 8.80 2.39 5.08
C ILE A 119 9.67 3.27 5.98
N GLU A 120 10.29 4.32 5.43
CA GLU A 120 11.17 5.23 6.17
C GLU A 120 10.42 6.00 7.27
N ASP A 121 9.22 6.51 6.97
CA ASP A 121 8.39 7.25 7.92
C ASP A 121 7.95 6.36 9.08
N TRP A 122 7.42 5.16 8.81
CA TRP A 122 6.96 4.24 9.86
C TRP A 122 8.12 3.73 10.73
N GLN A 123 9.25 3.38 10.11
CA GLN A 123 10.45 2.95 10.84
C GLN A 123 11.01 4.07 11.71
N SER A 124 11.09 5.29 11.19
CA SER A 124 11.63 6.42 11.95
C SER A 124 10.67 6.91 13.05
N GLY A 125 9.37 6.84 12.80
CA GLY A 125 8.32 7.27 13.73
C GLY A 125 8.01 6.27 14.84
N CYS A 126 8.32 4.98 14.64
CA CYS A 126 7.97 3.92 15.58
C CYS A 126 9.12 2.91 15.78
N PHE A 127 9.79 2.99 16.94
CA PHE A 127 10.90 2.10 17.34
C PHE A 127 12.06 2.02 16.33
N SER A 128 12.61 3.17 15.94
CA SER A 128 13.67 3.31 14.92
C SER A 128 14.97 2.52 15.14
N ASN A 129 15.25 2.09 16.37
CA ASN A 129 16.42 1.25 16.67
C ASN A 129 16.15 -0.25 16.49
N GLU A 130 14.89 -0.67 16.34
CA GLU A 130 14.47 -2.08 16.29
C GLU A 130 14.39 -2.58 14.83
N LYS A 131 15.50 -2.49 14.09
CA LYS A 131 15.54 -2.81 12.65
C LYS A 131 15.14 -4.25 12.35
N ASP A 132 15.64 -5.21 13.13
CA ASP A 132 15.33 -6.63 12.96
C ASP A 132 13.82 -6.91 13.11
N VAL A 133 13.11 -6.08 13.88
CA VAL A 133 11.66 -6.18 14.03
C VAL A 133 10.95 -5.66 12.78
N TRP A 134 11.40 -4.54 12.22
CA TRP A 134 10.82 -4.01 10.99
C TRP A 134 11.06 -4.91 9.77
N ASP A 135 12.23 -5.57 9.70
CA ASP A 135 12.55 -6.51 8.63
C ASP A 135 11.57 -7.69 8.56
N VAL A 136 11.01 -8.09 9.71
CA VAL A 136 9.97 -9.14 9.76
C VAL A 136 8.55 -8.63 9.57
N VAL A 137 8.33 -7.31 9.52
CA VAL A 137 7.02 -6.70 9.28
C VAL A 137 6.75 -6.59 7.78
N TRP A 138 7.71 -6.02 7.04
CA TRP A 138 7.56 -5.77 5.60
C TRP A 138 7.52 -7.06 4.79
N GLY A 139 6.57 -7.15 3.86
CA GLY A 139 6.33 -8.35 3.04
C GLY A 139 5.70 -9.53 3.79
N ASN A 140 5.51 -9.41 5.11
CA ASN A 140 4.94 -10.44 5.97
C ASN A 140 3.56 -10.00 6.51
N THR A 141 3.55 -9.22 7.59
CA THR A 141 2.29 -8.70 8.17
C THR A 141 1.83 -7.44 7.45
N VAL A 142 2.76 -6.60 6.98
CA VAL A 142 2.42 -5.47 6.10
C VAL A 142 2.78 -5.85 4.68
N LYS A 143 1.79 -5.81 3.79
CA LYS A 143 1.94 -6.15 2.38
C LYS A 143 1.47 -5.03 1.47
N PHE A 144 2.05 -4.96 0.28
CA PHE A 144 1.76 -3.94 -0.73
C PHE A 144 1.03 -4.56 -1.92
N ALA A 145 0.00 -3.86 -2.40
CA ALA A 145 -0.71 -4.18 -3.62
C ALA A 145 -0.80 -2.97 -4.54
N VAL A 146 -0.64 -3.19 -5.85
CA VAL A 146 -0.83 -2.17 -6.88
C VAL A 146 -1.64 -2.71 -8.03
N LEU A 147 -2.37 -1.86 -8.74
CA LEU A 147 -2.99 -2.30 -9.99
C LEU A 147 -1.89 -2.61 -11.02
N THR A 148 -0.92 -1.70 -11.14
CA THR A 148 0.19 -1.85 -12.09
C THR A 148 1.55 -1.82 -11.41
N GLU A 149 2.37 -2.84 -11.64
CA GLU A 149 3.74 -2.95 -11.16
C GLU A 149 4.72 -2.57 -12.28
N ASN A 150 5.58 -1.58 -12.04
CA ASN A 150 6.67 -1.27 -12.95
C ASN A 150 7.93 -2.01 -12.53
N LEU A 151 8.36 -3.01 -13.31
CA LEU A 151 9.55 -3.81 -13.03
C LEU A 151 10.86 -3.00 -12.96
N ALA A 152 10.85 -1.74 -13.43
CA ALA A 152 11.96 -0.80 -13.29
C ALA A 152 11.91 0.04 -11.99
N SER A 153 10.91 -0.17 -11.13
CA SER A 153 10.76 0.52 -9.85
C SER A 153 11.89 0.15 -8.88
N ASN A 154 12.30 1.09 -8.04
CA ASN A 154 13.29 0.85 -6.97
C ASN A 154 12.62 0.40 -5.65
N PHE A 155 11.60 -0.45 -5.76
CA PHE A 155 10.88 -1.00 -4.61
C PHE A 155 10.47 -2.44 -4.92
N ASP A 156 10.96 -3.37 -4.10
CA ASP A 156 10.90 -4.82 -4.34
C ASP A 156 9.94 -5.56 -3.38
N HIS A 157 9.17 -4.83 -2.56
CA HIS A 157 8.24 -5.40 -1.60
C HIS A 157 6.78 -5.45 -2.08
N VAL A 158 6.50 -5.20 -3.37
CA VAL A 158 5.14 -5.40 -3.90
C VAL A 158 4.78 -6.87 -3.87
N ASN A 159 3.67 -7.19 -3.19
CA ASN A 159 3.23 -8.56 -2.98
C ASN A 159 2.15 -9.00 -3.96
N PHE A 160 1.30 -8.07 -4.40
CA PHE A 160 0.16 -8.36 -5.27
C PHE A 160 0.03 -7.29 -6.35
N TYR A 161 -0.12 -7.72 -7.60
CA TYR A 161 -0.42 -6.83 -8.72
C TYR A 161 -1.20 -7.57 -9.80
N ALA A 162 -1.83 -6.83 -10.71
CA ALA A 162 -2.61 -7.40 -11.80
C ALA A 162 -1.96 -7.22 -13.18
N HIS A 163 -1.20 -6.14 -13.38
CA HIS A 163 -0.52 -5.87 -14.64
C HIS A 163 0.92 -5.45 -14.41
N GLU A 164 1.85 -6.16 -15.06
CA GLU A 164 3.27 -5.81 -15.07
C GLU A 164 3.60 -4.97 -16.31
N ILE A 165 4.39 -3.93 -16.11
CA ILE A 165 5.01 -3.14 -17.18
C ILE A 165 6.50 -2.98 -16.89
N ASN A 166 7.29 -2.62 -17.90
CA ASN A 166 8.68 -2.23 -17.72
C ASN A 166 8.95 -0.92 -18.47
N LYS A 167 8.89 0.21 -17.78
CA LYS A 167 9.08 1.54 -18.39
C LYS A 167 10.52 1.81 -18.82
N ALA A 168 11.49 1.03 -18.36
CA ALA A 168 12.86 1.10 -18.86
C ALA A 168 12.98 0.49 -20.28
N GLU A 169 12.07 -0.41 -20.65
CA GLU A 169 12.04 -1.07 -21.96
C GLU A 169 10.98 -0.47 -22.90
N ASP A 170 9.78 -0.16 -22.38
CA ASP A 170 8.66 0.42 -23.12
C ASP A 170 8.07 1.60 -22.34
N ASP A 171 8.48 2.82 -22.70
CA ASP A 171 8.00 4.06 -22.07
C ASP A 171 6.52 4.29 -22.41
N VAL A 172 5.66 3.81 -21.51
CA VAL A 172 4.20 3.88 -21.60
C VAL A 172 3.65 4.74 -20.47
N TRP A 173 2.79 5.67 -20.86
CA TRP A 173 1.99 6.43 -19.92
C TRP A 173 0.66 5.71 -19.66
N LEU A 174 0.46 5.30 -18.42
CA LEU A 174 -0.78 4.69 -17.98
C LEU A 174 -1.83 5.77 -17.70
N VAL A 175 -3.05 5.55 -18.17
CA VAL A 175 -4.19 6.46 -17.95
C VAL A 175 -5.29 5.66 -17.27
N TYR A 176 -5.54 5.97 -16.00
CA TYR A 176 -6.61 5.35 -15.23
C TYR A 176 -7.95 6.08 -15.45
N PRO A 177 -9.09 5.40 -15.27
CA PRO A 177 -10.38 5.99 -15.61
C PRO A 177 -10.73 7.22 -14.75
N TRP A 178 -10.26 7.32 -13.51
CA TRP A 178 -10.45 8.49 -12.64
C TRP A 178 -9.64 9.72 -13.04
N GLU A 179 -8.65 9.58 -13.91
CA GLU A 179 -7.86 10.70 -14.42
C GLU A 179 -8.52 11.36 -15.63
N ASN A 180 -9.56 10.73 -16.19
CA ASN A 180 -10.26 11.16 -17.40
C ASN A 180 -11.75 11.43 -17.15
N VAL A 181 -12.06 12.07 -16.02
CA VAL A 181 -13.45 12.31 -15.55
C VAL A 181 -13.99 13.72 -15.85
N GLY A 182 -13.19 14.62 -16.42
CA GLY A 182 -13.62 15.97 -16.75
C GLY A 182 -12.71 16.68 -17.76
N LYS A 183 -13.30 17.53 -18.59
CA LYS A 183 -12.58 18.58 -19.30
C LYS A 183 -12.56 19.81 -18.39
N TYR A 184 -11.38 20.21 -17.92
CA TYR A 184 -11.22 21.52 -17.32
C TYR A 184 -11.06 22.51 -18.48
N GLU A 185 -12.12 23.27 -18.78
CA GLU A 185 -12.06 24.45 -19.65
C GLU A 185 -11.52 25.66 -18.89
#